data_AF-K2F2C5-F1
#
_entry.id   AF-K2F2C5-F1
#
_cell.length_a   1.000
_cell.length_b   1.000
_cell.length_c   1.000
_cell.angle_alpha   90.00
_cell.angle_beta   90.00
_cell.angle_gamma   90.00
#
_symmetry.space_group_name_H-M   'P 1'
#
loop_
_entity.id
_entity.type
_entity.pdbx_description
1 polymer ?
#
loop_
_entity_poly.entity_id
_entity_poly.type
_entity_poly.pdbx_seq_one_letter_code
_entity_poly.pdbx_strand_id
1 'polypeptide(L)'
;MEQNYGGVIWTNHALSRLNERGIKQSDAWAVWNRPDQSRYSKIQGAWVYYRTWNDTRIEVVAKQNEKKEWIILSVWSKKVQPYKGVSPLTWFVNLFKVKHG
;
A
#
# COMPACT_ATOMS: atom_id res chain seq x y z
N MET A 1 -12.08 -17.02 -4.51
CA MET A 1 -11.98 -15.60 -4.91
C MET A 1 -12.79 -15.43 -6.18
N GLU A 2 -13.37 -14.25 -6.37
CA GLU A 2 -14.31 -13.98 -7.46
C GLU A 2 -13.79 -12.85 -8.36
N GLN A 3 -14.03 -12.93 -9.66
CA GLN A 3 -13.60 -11.87 -10.59
C GLN A 3 -14.40 -10.58 -10.40
N ASN A 4 -15.65 -10.65 -9.94
CA ASN A 4 -16.47 -9.48 -9.65
C ASN A 4 -16.80 -9.52 -8.16
N TYR A 5 -16.07 -8.76 -7.37
CA TYR A 5 -16.24 -8.75 -5.91
C TYR A 5 -16.30 -7.32 -5.41
N GLY A 6 -17.36 -7.00 -4.66
CA GLY A 6 -17.55 -5.68 -4.05
C GLY A 6 -17.69 -4.54 -5.07
N GLY A 7 -18.31 -4.83 -6.23
CA GLY A 7 -18.58 -3.84 -7.28
C GLY A 7 -17.38 -3.46 -8.16
N VAL A 8 -16.27 -4.20 -8.07
CA VAL A 8 -15.07 -3.98 -8.89
C VAL A 8 -14.63 -5.26 -9.59
N ILE A 9 -13.92 -5.09 -10.70
CA ILE A 9 -13.41 -6.16 -11.54
C ILE A 9 -12.00 -6.51 -11.08
N TRP A 10 -11.75 -7.77 -10.76
CA TRP A 10 -10.46 -8.30 -10.34
C TRP A 10 -9.81 -9.04 -11.50
N THR A 11 -8.63 -8.58 -11.91
CA THR A 11 -7.86 -9.30 -12.93
C THR A 11 -7.34 -10.63 -12.39
N ASN A 12 -7.16 -11.62 -13.27
CA ASN A 12 -6.53 -12.90 -12.90
C ASN A 12 -5.16 -12.70 -12.25
N HIS A 13 -4.41 -11.66 -12.68
CA HIS A 13 -3.16 -11.28 -12.04
C HIS A 13 -3.38 -10.88 -10.57
N ALA A 14 -4.31 -9.97 -10.28
CA ALA A 14 -4.61 -9.58 -8.91
C ALA A 14 -5.02 -10.77 -8.04
N LEU A 15 -5.87 -11.67 -8.55
CA LEU A 15 -6.30 -12.87 -7.82
C LEU A 15 -5.15 -13.82 -7.51
N SER A 16 -4.23 -14.04 -8.47
CA SER A 16 -3.01 -14.82 -8.23
C SER A 16 -2.17 -14.21 -7.12
N ARG A 17 -1.99 -12.88 -7.14
CA ARG A 17 -1.17 -12.16 -6.15
C ARG A 17 -1.75 -12.17 -4.75
N LEU A 18 -3.08 -12.18 -4.63
CA LEU A 18 -3.77 -12.39 -3.36
C LEU A 18 -3.47 -13.79 -2.80
N ASN A 19 -3.60 -14.82 -3.64
CA ASN A 19 -3.39 -16.21 -3.25
C ASN A 19 -1.93 -16.47 -2.84
N GLU A 20 -0.97 -16.04 -3.66
CA GLU A 20 0.48 -16.14 -3.40
C GLU A 20 0.90 -15.54 -2.05
N ARG A 21 0.18 -14.52 -1.57
CA ARG A 21 0.53 -13.79 -0.35
C ARG A 21 -0.38 -14.09 0.83
N GLY A 22 -1.35 -15.00 0.67
CA GLY A 22 -2.35 -15.28 1.69
C GLY A 22 -3.19 -14.05 2.07
N ILE A 23 -3.40 -13.10 1.14
CA ILE A 23 -4.21 -11.90 1.39
C ILE A 23 -5.66 -12.24 1.05
N LYS A 24 -6.57 -12.00 1.99
CA LYS A 24 -8.00 -12.18 1.72
C LYS A 24 -8.48 -11.10 0.75
N GLN A 25 -9.28 -11.51 -0.23
CA GLN A 25 -9.86 -10.59 -1.21
C GLN A 25 -10.71 -9.50 -0.54
N SER A 26 -11.41 -9.82 0.56
CA SER A 26 -12.16 -8.87 1.38
C SER A 26 -11.27 -7.77 1.96
N ASP A 27 -10.06 -8.12 2.41
CA ASP A 27 -9.14 -7.19 3.06
C ASP A 27 -8.55 -6.24 2.02
N ALA A 28 -8.16 -6.77 0.85
CA ALA A 28 -7.71 -5.95 -0.27
C ALA A 28 -8.85 -5.05 -0.80
N TRP A 29 -10.07 -5.55 -0.89
CA TRP A 29 -11.24 -4.72 -1.23
C TRP A 29 -11.43 -3.58 -0.23
N ALA A 30 -11.28 -3.85 1.07
CA ALA A 30 -11.37 -2.83 2.11
C ALA A 30 -10.27 -1.75 1.98
N VAL A 31 -9.06 -2.11 1.51
CA VAL A 31 -8.01 -1.13 1.19
C VAL A 31 -8.43 -0.18 0.06
N TRP A 32 -8.98 -0.74 -1.03
CA TRP A 32 -9.43 0.08 -2.14
C TRP A 32 -10.63 0.97 -1.77
N ASN A 33 -11.60 0.44 -1.01
CA ASN A 33 -12.82 1.15 -0.63
C ASN A 33 -12.58 2.21 0.47
N ARG A 34 -11.68 1.93 1.41
CA ARG A 34 -11.34 2.81 2.55
C ARG A 34 -9.82 2.82 2.78
N PRO A 35 -9.06 3.48 1.88
CA PRO A 35 -7.61 3.59 2.01
C PRO A 35 -7.24 4.54 3.13
N ASP A 36 -6.05 4.35 3.72
CA ASP A 36 -5.44 5.39 4.56
C ASP A 36 -4.94 6.53 3.66
N GLN A 37 -4.35 6.18 2.52
CA GLN A 37 -3.87 7.13 1.52
C GLN A 37 -3.94 6.54 0.11
N SER A 38 -4.00 7.43 -0.87
CA SER A 38 -3.96 7.13 -2.29
C SER A 38 -2.89 7.95 -2.99
N ARG A 39 -2.23 7.37 -3.99
CA ARG A 39 -1.25 8.07 -4.84
C ARG A 39 -1.39 7.66 -6.29
N TYR A 40 -1.00 8.52 -7.21
CA TYR A 40 -0.89 8.15 -8.61
C TYR A 40 0.16 7.06 -8.82
N SER A 41 -0.18 6.08 -9.66
CA SER A 41 0.75 5.07 -10.12
C SER A 41 1.62 5.61 -11.26
N LYS A 42 2.72 4.90 -11.55
CA LYS A 42 3.49 5.12 -12.79
C LYS A 42 2.68 4.71 -14.03
N ILE A 43 1.66 3.88 -13.86
CA ILE A 43 0.76 3.45 -14.93
C ILE A 43 -0.28 4.55 -15.17
N GLN A 44 -0.43 4.96 -16.43
CA GLN A 44 -1.36 6.03 -16.81
C GLN A 44 -2.82 5.71 -16.43
N GLY A 45 -3.41 6.61 -15.65
CA GLY A 45 -4.79 6.52 -15.16
C GLY A 45 -4.99 5.52 -14.03
N ALA A 46 -3.92 4.94 -13.48
CA ALA A 46 -3.99 4.04 -12.34
C ALA A 46 -3.60 4.74 -11.04
N TRP A 47 -4.22 4.29 -9.96
CA TRP A 47 -4.01 4.74 -8.60
C TRP A 47 -3.54 3.58 -7.74
N VAL A 48 -2.66 3.90 -6.79
CA VAL A 48 -2.24 2.99 -5.73
C VAL A 48 -2.91 3.43 -4.44
N TYR A 49 -3.78 2.58 -3.92
CA TYR A 49 -4.43 2.72 -2.63
C TYR A 49 -3.69 1.89 -1.62
N TYR A 50 -3.47 2.41 -0.42
CA TYR A 50 -2.82 1.59 0.59
C TYR A 50 -3.41 1.80 1.97
N ARG A 51 -3.26 0.75 2.77
CA ARG A 51 -3.63 0.74 4.18
C ARG A 51 -2.59 -0.03 4.97
N THR A 52 -2.25 0.49 6.14
CA THR A 52 -1.26 -0.13 7.02
C THR A 52 -1.95 -0.69 8.26
N TRP A 53 -1.75 -1.98 8.50
CA TRP A 53 -2.17 -2.64 9.74
C TRP A 53 -0.92 -3.13 10.48
N ASN A 54 -0.73 -2.64 11.70
CA ASN A 54 0.45 -2.93 12.51
C ASN A 54 1.76 -2.64 11.74
N ASP A 55 2.47 -3.68 11.32
CA ASP A 55 3.74 -3.65 10.57
C ASP A 55 3.58 -4.02 9.09
N THR A 56 2.35 -4.24 8.62
CA THR A 56 2.08 -4.73 7.28
C THR A 56 1.25 -3.71 6.50
N ARG A 57 1.81 -3.24 5.40
CA ARG A 57 1.10 -2.39 4.44
C ARG A 57 0.61 -3.23 3.28
N ILE A 58 -0.68 -3.18 3.02
CA ILE A 58 -1.28 -3.71 1.79
C ILE A 58 -1.49 -2.53 0.85
N GLU A 59 -1.07 -2.66 -0.41
CA GLU A 59 -1.39 -1.71 -1.46
C GLU A 59 -2.10 -2.41 -2.63
N VAL A 60 -3.06 -1.70 -3.20
CA VAL A 60 -3.94 -2.14 -4.28
C VAL A 60 -3.82 -1.16 -5.42
N VAL A 61 -3.49 -1.67 -6.60
CA VAL A 61 -3.47 -0.87 -7.83
C VAL A 61 -4.80 -1.01 -8.53
N ALA A 62 -5.47 0.11 -8.76
CA ALA A 62 -6.73 0.13 -9.47
C ALA A 62 -6.75 1.21 -10.55
N LYS A 63 -7.51 0.98 -11.61
CA LYS A 63 -7.74 1.92 -12.70
C LYS A 63 -9.20 1.86 -13.12
N GLN A 64 -9.76 3.00 -13.55
CA GLN A 64 -11.07 2.99 -14.22
C GLN A 64 -10.92 2.75 -15.73
N ASN A 65 -11.81 1.94 -16.28
CA ASN A 65 -11.95 1.79 -17.73
C ASN A 65 -12.85 2.90 -18.32
N GLU A 66 -13.06 2.84 -19.64
CA GLU A 66 -13.91 3.78 -20.38
C GLU A 66 -15.38 3.77 -19.92
N LYS A 67 -15.84 2.63 -19.39
CA LYS A 67 -17.18 2.44 -18.82
C LYS A 67 -17.30 2.90 -17.37
N LYS A 68 -16.25 3.53 -16.82
CA LYS A 68 -16.14 3.98 -15.41
C LYS A 68 -16.15 2.83 -14.39
N GLU A 69 -15.90 1.61 -14.83
CA GLU A 69 -15.76 0.44 -13.95
C GLU A 69 -14.35 0.40 -13.38
N TRP A 70 -14.25 0.08 -12.09
CA TRP A 70 -12.97 -0.07 -11.42
C TRP A 70 -12.38 -1.45 -11.67
N ILE A 71 -11.15 -1.48 -12.16
CA ILE A 71 -10.37 -2.68 -12.42
C ILE A 71 -9.20 -2.72 -11.45
N ILE A 72 -9.15 -3.78 -10.63
CA ILE A 72 -8.04 -4.09 -9.75
C ILE A 72 -6.96 -4.83 -10.55
N LEU A 73 -5.86 -4.15 -10.78
CA LEU A 73 -4.75 -4.60 -11.61
C LEU A 73 -3.80 -5.51 -10.84
N SER A 74 -3.45 -5.15 -9.61
CA SER A 74 -2.52 -5.93 -8.79
C SER A 74 -2.68 -5.60 -7.31
N VAL A 75 -2.27 -6.53 -6.46
CA VAL A 75 -2.23 -6.36 -4.99
C VAL A 75 -0.86 -6.79 -4.49
N TRP A 76 -0.33 -6.06 -3.53
CA TRP A 76 0.90 -6.43 -2.86
C TRP A 76 0.85 -6.09 -1.38
N SER A 77 1.63 -6.82 -0.59
CA SER A 77 1.91 -6.51 0.80
C SER A 77 3.41 -6.26 0.98
N LYS A 78 3.75 -5.36 1.88
CA LYS A 78 5.13 -5.13 2.31
C LYS A 78 5.16 -4.88 3.81
N LYS A 79 6.21 -5.36 4.48
CA LYS A 79 6.49 -4.95 5.86
C LYS A 79 6.94 -3.50 5.86
N VAL A 80 6.29 -2.68 6.66
CA VAL A 80 6.70 -1.31 6.94
C VAL A 80 7.47 -1.35 8.24
N GLN A 81 8.77 -1.05 8.16
CA GLN A 81 9.55 -0.86 9.37
C GLN A 81 8.99 0.37 10.10
N PRO A 82 8.70 0.28 11.41
CA PRO A 82 8.47 1.49 12.18
C PRO A 82 9.71 2.36 12.01
N TYR A 83 9.51 3.66 11.79
CA TYR A 83 10.60 4.61 11.74
C TYR A 83 11.41 4.43 13.03
N LYS A 84 12.61 3.83 12.93
CA LYS A 84 13.61 3.88 13.99
C LYS A 84 14.07 5.34 14.00
N GLY A 85 13.32 6.16 14.72
CA GLY A 85 13.73 7.52 14.98
C GLY A 85 15.14 7.46 15.52
N VAL A 86 16.07 8.06 14.77
CA VAL A 86 17.32 8.48 15.36
C VAL A 86 16.87 9.36 16.52
N SER A 87 17.05 8.88 17.75
CA SER A 87 16.68 9.63 18.94
C SER A 87 17.28 11.04 18.81
N PRO A 88 16.53 12.12 19.05
CA PRO A 88 17.05 13.49 18.94
C PRO A 88 18.33 13.70 19.77
N LEU A 89 18.51 12.91 20.83
CA LEU A 89 19.72 12.89 21.65
C LEU A 89 21.02 12.60 20.88
N THR A 90 20.99 11.80 19.81
CA THR A 90 22.20 11.46 19.05
C THR A 90 22.76 12.66 18.25
N TRP A 91 21.89 13.59 17.87
CA TRP A 91 22.30 14.84 17.21
C TRP A 91 22.80 15.88 18.23
N PHE A 92 22.16 15.97 19.40
CA PHE A 92 22.58 16.87 20.48
C PHE A 92 23.94 16.49 21.11
N VAL A 93 24.25 15.20 21.25
CA VAL A 93 25.55 14.75 21.82
C VAL A 93 26.73 15.11 20.91
N ASN A 94 26.55 15.09 19.58
CA ASN A 94 27.60 15.50 18.65
C ASN A 94 27.76 17.03 18.57
N LEU A 95 26.70 17.81 18.81
CA LEU A 95 26.78 19.28 18.80
C LEU A 95 27.56 19.85 20.00
N PHE A 96 27.60 19.14 21.13
CA PHE A 96 28.37 19.56 22.32
C PHE A 96 29.85 19.18 22.29
N LYS A 97 30.27 18.29 21.38
CA LYS A 97 31.67 17.81 21.31
C LYS A 97 32.59 18.69 20.44
N VAL A 98 32.05 19.70 19.75
CA VAL A 98 32.79 20.58 18.81
C VAL A 98 33.16 21.93 19.44
N LYS A 99 33.04 22.11 20.76
CA LYS A 99 33.40 23.39 21.43
C LYS A 99 34.55 23.34 22.43
N HIS A 100 35.27 22.23 22.54
CA HIS A 100 36.50 22.15 23.33
C HIS A 100 37.56 21.30 22.62
N GLY A 101 38.08 21.84 21.52
CA GLY A 101 39.31 21.40 20.85
C GLY A 101 40.08 22.62 20.42
#